data_AF-A0AAP5I6I8-F1
#
_entry.id   AF-A0AAP5I6I8-F1
#
_cell.length_a   1.000
_cell.length_b   1.000
_cell.length_c   1.000
_cell.angle_alpha   90.00
_cell.angle_beta   90.00
_cell.angle_gamma   90.00
#
_symmetry.space_group_name_H-M   'P 1'
#
loop_
_entity.id
_entity.type
_entity.pdbx_description
1 polymer ?
#
loop_
_entity_poly.entity_id
_entity_poly.type
_entity_poly.pdbx_seq_one_letter_code
_entity_poly.pdbx_strand_id
1 'polypeptide(L)'
;MKKILPNPKPKDQNSNFEKHYEESELPPEQCQHVRIVDCDKPIKRVFYECYHCLQGLISECSGKPIIEEVKGRPSVREIKVRCPNCEQTAIKLSTGKVLSTTAIPSPWRQ
;
A
#
# COMPACT_ATOMS: atom_id res chain seq x y z
N MET A 1 -27.24 -22.15 -73.90
CA MET A 1 -26.13 -21.96 -72.93
C MET A 1 -26.05 -20.49 -72.52
N LYS A 2 -25.53 -20.21 -71.30
CA LYS A 2 -25.51 -18.95 -70.51
C LYS A 2 -26.60 -18.96 -69.41
N LYS A 3 -26.46 -19.83 -68.40
CA LYS A 3 -25.72 -19.66 -67.12
C LYS A 3 -26.24 -18.48 -66.29
N ILE A 4 -27.19 -18.80 -65.41
CA ILE A 4 -27.67 -17.99 -64.30
C ILE A 4 -26.55 -17.98 -63.25
N LEU A 5 -25.97 -16.81 -62.95
CA LEU A 5 -25.12 -16.64 -61.77
C LEU A 5 -26.00 -16.38 -60.54
N PRO A 6 -25.76 -17.06 -59.41
CA PRO A 6 -26.54 -16.88 -58.20
C PRO A 6 -26.16 -15.58 -57.47
N ASN A 7 -27.20 -14.90 -56.99
CA ASN A 7 -27.13 -13.73 -56.13
C ASN A 7 -26.43 -14.09 -54.80
N PRO A 8 -25.41 -13.35 -54.33
CA PRO A 8 -24.72 -13.67 -53.09
C PRO A 8 -25.59 -13.34 -51.88
N LYS A 9 -25.88 -14.36 -51.05
CA LYS A 9 -26.51 -14.18 -49.74
C LYS A 9 -25.55 -13.40 -48.82
N PRO A 10 -26.03 -12.42 -48.03
CA PRO A 10 -25.21 -11.74 -47.05
C PRO A 10 -24.80 -12.70 -45.92
N LYS A 11 -23.52 -12.55 -45.56
CA LYS A 11 -22.66 -13.38 -44.71
C LYS A 11 -23.27 -13.63 -43.32
N ASP A 12 -23.19 -14.89 -42.89
CA ASP A 12 -23.34 -15.30 -41.49
C ASP A 12 -22.42 -14.43 -40.62
N GLN A 13 -23.03 -13.65 -39.73
CA GLN A 13 -22.33 -12.91 -38.69
C GLN A 13 -21.85 -13.93 -37.67
N ASN A 14 -20.65 -14.44 -37.89
CA ASN A 14 -19.91 -15.19 -36.88
C ASN A 14 -19.51 -14.18 -35.78
N SER A 15 -20.44 -13.88 -34.87
CA SER A 15 -20.17 -13.09 -33.67
C SER A 15 -19.25 -13.93 -32.79
N ASN A 16 -17.95 -13.76 -32.99
CA ASN A 16 -16.94 -14.24 -32.09
C ASN A 16 -17.12 -13.45 -30.80
N PHE A 17 -17.97 -13.96 -29.90
CA PHE A 17 -18.04 -13.48 -28.52
C PHE A 17 -16.67 -13.75 -27.92
N GLU A 18 -15.81 -12.75 -27.93
CA GLU A 18 -14.62 -12.72 -27.09
C GLU A 18 -15.12 -12.97 -25.67
N LYS A 19 -14.84 -14.17 -25.15
CA LYS A 19 -15.11 -14.50 -23.76
C LYS A 19 -14.33 -13.49 -22.93
N HIS A 20 -15.04 -12.54 -22.32
CA HIS A 20 -14.52 -11.79 -21.20
C HIS A 20 -14.19 -12.82 -20.12
N TYR A 21 -12.92 -13.20 -20.04
CA TYR A 21 -12.42 -13.92 -18.88
C TYR A 21 -12.60 -12.96 -17.71
N GLU A 22 -13.53 -13.30 -16.82
CA GLU A 22 -13.68 -12.66 -15.52
C GLU A 22 -12.35 -12.90 -14.80
N GLU A 23 -11.46 -11.92 -14.84
CA GLU A 23 -10.18 -11.98 -14.14
C GLU A 23 -10.52 -11.96 -12.65
N SER A 24 -10.44 -13.14 -12.03
CA SER A 24 -10.69 -13.30 -10.60
C SER A 24 -9.71 -12.41 -9.84
N GLU A 25 -10.22 -11.55 -8.96
CA GLU A 25 -9.38 -10.73 -8.08
C GLU A 25 -8.38 -11.62 -7.34
N LEU A 26 -7.09 -11.25 -7.40
CA LEU A 26 -6.04 -11.95 -6.68
C LEU A 26 -6.26 -11.82 -5.16
N PRO A 27 -5.86 -12.82 -4.37
CA PRO A 27 -5.92 -12.70 -2.92
C PRO A 27 -5.05 -11.51 -2.47
N PRO A 28 -5.47 -10.76 -1.44
CA PRO A 28 -4.72 -9.61 -0.96
C PRO A 28 -3.34 -10.03 -0.47
N GLU A 29 -2.32 -9.27 -0.87
CA GLU A 29 -0.95 -9.49 -0.42
C GLU A 29 -0.80 -9.19 1.08
N GLN A 30 0.31 -9.66 1.66
CA GLN A 30 0.70 -9.28 3.01
C GLN A 30 0.88 -7.75 3.08
N CYS A 31 -0.01 -7.09 3.81
CA CYS A 31 0.02 -5.65 4.01
C CYS A 31 0.50 -5.29 5.42
N GLN A 32 1.12 -4.12 5.54
CA GLN A 32 1.41 -3.52 6.83
C GLN A 32 0.22 -2.66 7.24
N HIS A 33 -0.43 -3.01 8.34
CA HIS A 33 -1.46 -2.16 8.90
C HIS A 33 -0.87 -0.94 9.60
N VAL A 34 -1.44 0.24 9.35
CA VAL A 34 -1.03 1.50 9.99
C VAL A 34 -2.28 2.31 10.35
N ARG A 35 -2.31 2.89 11.54
CA ARG A 35 -3.32 3.85 11.99
C ARG A 35 -2.66 5.03 12.67
N ILE A 36 -2.97 6.23 12.22
CA ILE A 36 -2.49 7.48 12.81
C ILE A 36 -3.64 8.10 13.60
N VAL A 37 -3.38 8.49 14.84
CA VAL A 37 -4.34 9.16 15.72
C VAL A 37 -3.72 10.40 16.37
N ASP A 38 -4.56 11.21 17.02
CA ASP A 38 -4.16 12.47 17.67
C ASP A 38 -3.50 13.46 16.70
N CYS A 39 -3.96 13.49 15.43
CA CYS A 39 -3.39 14.34 14.37
C CYS A 39 -3.52 15.84 14.66
N ASP A 40 -4.49 16.22 15.50
CA ASP A 40 -4.79 17.56 15.99
C ASP A 40 -3.93 17.96 17.21
N LYS A 41 -3.21 17.00 17.80
CA LYS A 41 -2.36 17.25 18.97
C LYS A 41 -0.90 17.47 18.58
N PRO A 42 -0.10 18.12 19.46
CA PRO A 42 1.34 18.29 19.24
C PRO A 42 2.09 16.95 19.15
N ILE A 43 1.60 15.93 19.84
CA ILE A 43 2.11 14.56 19.84
C ILE A 43 1.08 13.67 19.16
N LYS A 44 1.49 13.03 18.08
CA LYS A 44 0.68 12.10 17.28
C LYS A 44 1.09 10.68 17.64
N ARG A 45 0.14 9.75 17.62
CA ARG A 45 0.43 8.32 17.81
C ARG A 45 0.22 7.56 16.51
N VAL A 46 1.20 6.74 16.17
CA VAL A 46 1.15 5.85 15.00
C VAL A 46 1.15 4.42 15.50
N PHE A 47 0.05 3.72 15.28
CA PHE A 47 -0.10 2.29 15.52
C PHE A 47 0.25 1.56 14.23
N TYR A 48 1.05 0.51 14.30
CA TYR A 48 1.39 -0.31 13.13
C TYR A 48 1.90 -1.69 13.55
N GLU A 49 1.89 -2.66 12.63
CA GLU A 49 2.59 -3.93 12.83
C GLU A 49 4.02 -3.83 12.27
N CYS A 50 4.98 -4.46 12.95
CA CYS A 50 6.28 -4.70 12.32
C CYS A 50 6.09 -5.60 11.10
N TYR A 51 6.53 -5.14 9.94
CA TYR A 51 6.45 -5.93 8.69
C TYR A 51 7.11 -7.31 8.81
N HIS A 52 8.18 -7.41 9.59
CA HIS A 52 9.01 -8.62 9.67
C HIS A 52 8.51 -9.67 10.67
N CYS A 53 8.03 -9.24 11.84
CA CYS A 53 7.66 -10.16 12.92
C CYS A 53 6.21 -10.00 13.41
N LEU A 54 5.42 -9.12 12.76
CA LEU A 54 4.00 -8.91 13.03
C LEU A 54 3.67 -8.42 14.45
N GLN A 55 4.69 -8.03 15.22
CA GLN A 55 4.52 -7.39 16.53
C GLN A 55 3.80 -6.05 16.35
N GLY A 56 2.74 -5.82 17.12
CA GLY A 56 2.10 -4.51 17.21
C GLY A 56 3.04 -3.47 17.84
N LEU A 57 3.01 -2.25 17.32
CA LEU A 57 3.86 -1.15 17.75
C LEU A 57 3.04 0.14 17.85
N ILE A 58 3.39 0.97 18.83
CA ILE A 58 2.93 2.36 18.93
C ILE A 58 4.15 3.26 18.95
N SER A 59 4.22 4.24 18.06
CA SER A 59 5.21 5.31 18.11
C SER A 59 4.56 6.67 18.40
N GLU A 60 5.12 7.38 19.37
CA GLU A 60 4.78 8.79 19.62
C GLU A 60 5.68 9.69 18.79
N CYS A 61 5.07 10.59 18.02
CA CYS A 61 5.75 11.44 17.05
C CYS A 61 5.42 12.91 17.28
N SER A 62 6.39 13.80 17.09
CA SER A 62 6.18 15.25 17.17
C SER A 62 6.88 15.99 16.03
N GLY A 63 6.46 17.23 15.81
CA GLY A 63 7.01 18.09 14.77
C GLY A 63 6.44 17.82 13.37
N LYS A 64 6.82 18.67 12.43
CA LYS A 64 6.47 18.55 11.01
C LYS A 64 7.55 17.75 10.27
N PRO A 65 7.22 17.12 9.12
CA PRO A 65 8.23 16.51 8.25
C PRO A 65 9.32 17.51 7.91
N ILE A 66 10.58 17.08 8.01
CA ILE A 66 11.74 17.91 7.68
C ILE A 66 12.03 17.76 6.18
N ILE A 67 12.12 18.89 5.48
CA ILE A 67 12.52 18.94 4.07
C ILE A 67 14.00 19.31 4.03
N GLU A 68 14.80 18.51 3.33
CA GLU A 68 16.24 18.69 3.15
C GLU A 68 16.62 18.64 1.67
N GLU A 69 17.74 19.25 1.30
CA GLU A 69 18.22 19.25 -0.09
C GLU A 69 19.19 18.10 -0.33
N VAL A 70 18.84 17.17 -1.22
CA VAL A 70 19.66 16.03 -1.61
C VAL A 70 19.92 16.11 -3.11
N LYS A 71 21.20 16.30 -3.48
CA LYS A 71 21.63 16.43 -4.89
C LYS A 71 20.85 17.52 -5.66
N GLY A 72 20.63 18.67 -5.02
CA GLY A 72 19.91 19.79 -5.65
C GLY A 72 18.39 19.64 -5.69
N ARG A 73 17.80 18.68 -4.96
CA ARG A 73 16.35 18.42 -4.95
C ARG A 73 15.80 18.38 -3.52
N PRO A 74 14.63 18.99 -3.26
CA PRO A 74 13.97 18.88 -1.96
C PRO A 74 13.49 17.43 -1.75
N SER A 75 13.88 16.85 -0.62
CA SER A 75 13.52 15.50 -0.20
C SER A 75 12.99 15.54 1.24
N VAL A 76 12.01 14.69 1.55
CA VAL A 76 11.51 14.55 2.92
C VAL A 76 12.41 13.59 3.68
N ARG A 77 12.92 14.02 4.83
CA ARG A 77 13.74 13.17 5.70
C ARG A 77 12.87 12.05 6.30
N GLU A 78 13.35 10.82 6.17
CA GLU A 78 12.72 9.64 6.75
C GLU A 78 13.42 9.21 8.04
N ILE A 79 12.66 8.92 9.10
CA ILE A 79 13.15 8.30 10.33
C ILE A 79 12.86 6.80 10.28
N LYS A 80 13.90 5.96 10.33
CA LYS A 80 13.77 4.50 10.41
C LYS A 80 13.46 4.10 11.85
N VAL A 81 12.26 3.59 12.10
CA VAL A 81 11.87 3.09 13.43
C VAL A 81 12.18 1.62 13.54
N ARG A 82 13.01 1.22 14.50
CA ARG A 82 13.36 -0.19 14.74
C ARG A 82 12.29 -0.88 15.59
N CYS A 83 12.01 -2.14 15.27
CA CYS A 83 11.19 -3.00 16.11
C CYS A 83 11.96 -3.37 17.39
N PRO A 84 11.44 -3.13 18.59
CA PRO A 84 12.08 -3.59 19.83
C PRO A 84 12.10 -5.12 19.97
N ASN A 85 11.29 -5.86 19.21
CA ASN A 85 11.25 -7.32 19.27
C ASN A 85 12.25 -8.01 18.32
N CYS A 86 12.37 -7.54 17.07
CA CYS A 86 13.21 -8.19 16.06
C CYS A 86 14.33 -7.29 15.50
N GLU A 87 14.47 -6.07 16.02
CA GLU A 87 15.49 -5.05 15.70
C GLU A 87 15.52 -4.53 14.25
N GLN A 88 14.80 -5.17 13.34
CA GLN A 88 14.64 -4.73 11.96
C GLN A 88 13.85 -3.42 11.89
N THR A 89 13.98 -2.70 10.75
CA THR A 89 13.21 -1.48 10.52
C THR A 89 11.74 -1.85 10.35
N ALA A 90 10.91 -1.49 11.33
CA ALA A 90 9.50 -1.81 11.31
C ALA A 90 8.73 -0.89 10.35
N ILE A 91 9.06 0.40 10.31
CA ILE A 91 8.45 1.40 9.44
C ILE A 91 9.42 2.57 9.23
N LYS A 92 9.21 3.35 8.18
CA LYS A 92 9.83 4.66 8.01
C LYS A 92 8.78 5.76 8.18
N LEU A 93 9.06 6.74 9.03
CA LEU A 93 8.14 7.85 9.29
C LEU A 93 8.74 9.17 8.81
N SER A 94 7.95 9.91 8.05
CA SER A 94 8.21 11.31 7.71
C SER A 94 7.64 12.21 8.82
N THR A 95 8.42 12.42 9.87
CA THR A 95 8.06 13.26 11.02
C THR A 95 9.29 14.04 11.49
N GLY A 96 9.08 15.05 12.34
CA GLY A 96 10.19 15.82 12.90
C GLY A 96 11.04 14.97 13.87
N LYS A 97 10.37 14.26 14.78
CA LYS A 97 11.00 13.38 15.76
C LYS A 97 10.07 12.23 16.15
N VAL A 98 10.66 11.06 16.39
CA VAL A 98 10.03 9.95 17.12
C VAL A 98 10.48 10.04 18.57
N LEU A 99 9.53 10.15 19.50
CA LEU A 99 9.77 10.33 20.93
C LEU A 99 9.95 8.98 21.64
N SER A 100 9.12 8.00 21.28
CA SER A 100 9.09 6.68 21.88
C SER A 100 8.59 5.65 20.85
N THR A 101 8.90 4.38 21.08
CA THR A 101 8.29 3.26 20.36
C THR A 101 8.12 2.10 21.33
N THR A 102 6.88 1.62 21.46
CA THR A 102 6.49 0.62 22.45
C THR A 102 5.90 -0.59 21.77
N ALA A 103 6.32 -1.79 22.18
CA ALA A 103 5.70 -3.04 21.76
C ALA A 103 4.33 -3.20 22.42
N ILE A 104 3.34 -3.57 21.63
CA ILE A 104 1.98 -3.90 22.06
C ILE A 104 1.52 -5.18 21.36
N PRO A 105 0.54 -5.93 21.89
CA PRO A 105 -0.15 -6.95 21.10
C PRO A 105 -0.61 -6.37 19.76
N SER A 106 -0.59 -7.15 18.68
CA SER A 106 -1.05 -6.66 17.39
C SER A 106 -2.51 -6.20 17.49
N PRO A 107 -2.83 -4.94 17.17
CA PRO A 107 -4.23 -4.46 17.13
C PRO A 107 -5.10 -5.14 16.06
N TRP A 108 -4.48 -5.83 15.09
CA TRP A 108 -5.17 -6.38 13.92
C TRP A 108 -5.30 -7.90 13.97
N ARG A 109 -4.58 -8.57 14.87
CA ARG A 109 -4.68 -10.02 15.06
C ARG A 109 -5.44 -10.31 16.35
N GLN A 110 -6.55 -11.03 16.23
CA GLN A 110 -7.32 -11.59 17.34
C GLN A 110 -6.82 -13.00 17.67
#